data_AF-A0A0J7KDF7-F1
#
_entry.id   AF-A0A0J7KDF7-F1
#
_cell.length_a   1.000
_cell.length_b   1.000
_cell.length_c   1.000
_cell.angle_alpha   90.00
_cell.angle_beta   90.00
_cell.angle_gamma   90.00
#
_symmetry.space_group_name_H-M   'P 1'
#
loop_
_entity.id
_entity.type
_entity.pdbx_description
1 polymer ?
#
loop_
_entity_poly.entity_id
_entity_poly.type
_entity_poly.pdbx_seq_one_letter_code
_entity_poly.pdbx_strand_id
1 'polypeptide(L)'
;MTEYWMSIEVPYVVLCVFTRTGYKQFKELLTAVDVPCMSNKTYINYHNEMSEAFAAATEEEMRVAGENERRLANKRGDVVDGIPHIPVITDGLWMKRSYRSGSYDSPSKAAIITGYYSQKVSFVGVKNKYCVICARAAKLSLKSKEHKCFKN
;
A
#
# COMPACT_ATOMS: atom_id res chain seq x y z
N MET A 1 -25.46 -21.17 9.15
CA MET A 1 -24.74 -21.56 7.91
C MET A 1 -24.02 -20.36 7.29
N THR A 2 -24.67 -19.19 7.19
CA THR A 2 -24.05 -17.93 6.73
C THR A 2 -22.84 -17.46 7.56
N GLU A 3 -22.85 -17.62 8.88
CA GLU A 3 -21.73 -17.22 9.75
C GLU A 3 -20.45 -18.04 9.51
N TYR A 4 -20.59 -19.33 9.19
CA TYR A 4 -19.45 -20.21 8.90
C TYR A 4 -18.74 -19.78 7.61
N TRP A 5 -19.49 -19.46 6.56
CA TRP A 5 -18.92 -18.96 5.30
C TRP A 5 -18.25 -17.60 5.50
N MET A 6 -18.87 -16.71 6.26
CA MET A 6 -18.29 -15.40 6.59
C MET A 6 -16.95 -15.52 7.36
N SER A 7 -16.82 -16.55 8.20
CA SER A 7 -15.57 -16.84 8.93
C SER A 7 -14.41 -17.28 8.02
N ILE A 8 -14.71 -17.85 6.85
CA ILE A 8 -13.72 -18.30 5.87
C ILE A 8 -13.35 -17.15 4.93
N GLU A 9 -14.34 -16.42 4.43
CA GLU A 9 -14.12 -15.42 3.38
C GLU A 9 -13.34 -14.18 3.85
N VAL A 10 -13.54 -13.70 5.08
CA VAL A 10 -12.84 -12.51 5.61
C VAL A 10 -11.31 -12.72 5.68
N PRO A 11 -10.79 -13.85 6.22
CA PRO A 11 -9.37 -14.19 6.12
C PRO A 11 -8.83 -14.20 4.68
N TYR A 12 -9.61 -14.67 3.70
CA TYR A 12 -9.18 -14.63 2.31
C TYR A 12 -9.10 -13.20 1.74
N VAL A 13 -9.96 -12.27 2.19
CA VAL A 13 -9.84 -10.85 1.83
C VAL A 13 -8.51 -10.29 2.35
N VAL A 14 -8.10 -10.65 3.57
CA VAL A 14 -6.79 -10.27 4.12
C VAL A 14 -5.66 -10.83 3.26
N LEU A 15 -5.73 -12.10 2.87
CA LEU A 15 -4.76 -12.70 1.95
C LEU A 15 -4.68 -11.93 0.63
N CYS A 16 -5.82 -11.49 0.08
CA CYS A 16 -5.87 -10.71 -1.15
C CYS A 16 -5.15 -9.36 -1.04
N VAL A 17 -5.19 -8.71 0.14
CA VAL A 17 -4.43 -7.48 0.39
C VAL A 17 -2.93 -7.75 0.30
N PHE A 18 -2.44 -8.84 0.91
CA PHE A 18 -1.01 -9.19 0.91
C PHE A 18 -0.50 -9.64 -0.46
N THR A 19 -1.27 -10.47 -1.18
CA THR A 19 -0.90 -10.96 -2.52
C THR A 19 -1.21 -9.97 -3.63
N ARG A 20 -1.87 -8.85 -3.29
CA ARG A 20 -2.35 -7.81 -4.21
C ARG A 20 -3.30 -8.38 -5.28
N THR A 21 -4.14 -9.35 -4.92
CA THR A 21 -5.18 -9.89 -5.80
C THR A 21 -6.48 -9.11 -5.67
N GLY A 22 -7.24 -9.02 -6.77
CA GLY A 22 -8.54 -8.33 -6.80
C GLY A 22 -9.72 -9.27 -6.61
N TYR A 23 -10.92 -8.69 -6.45
CA TYR A 23 -12.19 -9.42 -6.31
C TYR A 23 -12.42 -10.51 -7.38
N LYS A 24 -12.02 -10.27 -8.64
CA LYS A 24 -12.20 -11.26 -9.71
C LYS A 24 -11.41 -12.54 -9.47
N GLN A 25 -10.14 -12.40 -9.09
CA GLN A 25 -9.27 -13.54 -8.77
C GLN A 25 -9.73 -14.26 -7.51
N PHE A 26 -10.18 -13.50 -6.50
CA PHE A 26 -10.80 -14.05 -5.30
C PHE A 26 -12.05 -14.89 -5.63
N LYS A 27 -12.95 -14.36 -6.46
CA LYS A 27 -14.15 -15.08 -6.90
C LYS A 27 -13.82 -16.32 -7.72
N GLU A 28 -12.84 -16.23 -8.62
CA GLU A 28 -12.37 -17.38 -9.42
C GLU A 28 -11.85 -18.50 -8.52
N LEU A 29 -11.03 -18.16 -7.52
CA LEU A 29 -10.51 -19.11 -6.53
C LEU A 29 -11.65 -19.81 -5.76
N LEU A 30 -12.57 -19.04 -5.18
CA LEU A 30 -13.68 -19.63 -4.40
C LEU A 30 -14.61 -20.49 -5.26
N THR A 31 -14.86 -20.07 -6.50
CA THR A 31 -15.66 -20.86 -7.45
C THR A 31 -14.98 -22.19 -7.77
N ALA A 32 -13.65 -22.23 -7.90
CA ALA A 32 -12.91 -23.45 -8.18
C ALA A 32 -12.95 -24.48 -7.03
N VAL A 33 -13.13 -24.02 -5.79
CA VAL A 33 -13.24 -24.88 -4.59
C VAL A 33 -14.69 -25.07 -4.12
N ASP A 34 -15.67 -24.67 -4.95
CA ASP A 34 -17.12 -24.76 -4.67
C ASP A 34 -17.55 -24.07 -3.35
N VAL A 35 -16.91 -22.93 -3.04
CA VAL A 35 -17.23 -22.10 -1.88
C VAL A 35 -18.07 -20.89 -2.33
N PRO A 36 -19.21 -20.61 -1.68
CA PRO A 36 -19.97 -19.39 -1.95
C PRO A 36 -19.10 -18.14 -1.78
N CYS A 37 -19.18 -17.21 -2.73
CA CYS A 37 -18.41 -15.97 -2.73
C CYS A 37 -19.30 -14.76 -2.38
N MET A 38 -18.80 -13.91 -1.48
CA MET A 38 -19.44 -12.67 -1.06
C MET A 38 -19.59 -11.71 -2.24
N SER A 39 -20.50 -10.76 -2.09
CA SER A 39 -20.70 -9.72 -3.11
C SER A 39 -19.47 -8.81 -3.23
N ASN A 40 -19.25 -8.24 -4.41
CA ASN A 40 -18.18 -7.26 -4.64
C ASN A 40 -18.26 -6.06 -3.67
N LYS A 41 -19.48 -5.64 -3.30
CA LYS A 41 -19.68 -4.54 -2.36
C LYS A 41 -19.15 -4.91 -0.96
N THR A 42 -19.48 -6.10 -0.49
CA THR A 42 -19.01 -6.64 0.79
C THR A 42 -17.49 -6.81 0.78
N TYR A 43 -16.92 -7.36 -0.30
CA TYR A 43 -15.48 -7.51 -0.47
C TYR A 43 -14.76 -6.17 -0.36
N ILE A 44 -15.23 -5.14 -1.09
CA ILE A 44 -14.59 -3.82 -1.09
C ILE A 44 -14.61 -3.20 0.31
N ASN A 45 -15.69 -3.36 1.07
CA ASN A 45 -15.78 -2.85 2.44
C ASN A 45 -14.70 -3.46 3.33
N TYR A 46 -14.64 -4.80 3.40
CA TYR A 46 -13.62 -5.49 4.21
C TYR A 46 -12.19 -5.21 3.71
N HIS A 47 -11.98 -5.19 2.40
CA HIS A 47 -10.68 -4.89 1.82
C HIS A 47 -10.20 -3.48 2.23
N ASN A 48 -11.08 -2.48 2.19
CA ASN A 48 -10.74 -1.11 2.57
C ASN A 48 -10.49 -0.99 4.07
N GLU A 49 -11.33 -1.59 4.90
CA GLU A 49 -11.15 -1.62 6.35
C GLU A 49 -9.78 -2.22 6.72
N MET A 50 -9.45 -3.39 6.18
CA MET A 50 -8.17 -4.04 6.41
C MET A 50 -7.00 -3.20 5.88
N SER A 51 -7.14 -2.63 4.69
CA SER A 51 -6.10 -1.76 4.11
C SER A 51 -5.82 -0.52 4.97
N GLU A 52 -6.87 0.07 5.57
CA GLU A 52 -6.74 1.22 6.47
C GLU A 52 -6.10 0.83 7.80
N ALA A 53 -6.50 -0.31 8.38
CA ALA A 53 -5.87 -0.85 9.58
C ALA A 53 -4.38 -1.14 9.38
N PHE A 54 -4.00 -1.75 8.24
CA PHE A 54 -2.59 -1.98 7.91
C PHE A 54 -1.83 -0.67 7.69
N ALA A 55 -2.45 0.32 7.04
CA ALA A 55 -1.82 1.62 6.85
C ALA A 55 -1.54 2.32 8.19
N ALA A 56 -2.50 2.30 9.11
CA ALA A 56 -2.35 2.87 10.45
C ALA A 56 -1.27 2.14 11.27
N ALA A 57 -1.25 0.80 11.24
CA ALA A 57 -0.21 0.02 11.91
C ALA A 57 1.18 0.30 11.32
N THR A 58 1.28 0.43 10.00
CA THR A 58 2.54 0.75 9.32
C THR A 58 3.03 2.15 9.69
N GLU A 59 2.12 3.13 9.78
CA GLU A 59 2.45 4.50 10.20
C GLU A 59 3.02 4.55 11.62
N GLU A 60 2.41 3.82 12.54
CA GLU A 60 2.89 3.73 13.92
C GLU A 60 4.26 3.04 14.01
N GLU A 61 4.47 1.93 13.30
CA GLU A 61 5.77 1.27 13.25
C GLU A 61 6.87 2.16 12.65
N MET A 62 6.54 2.94 11.61
CA MET A 62 7.46 3.92 11.02
C MET A 62 7.81 5.04 12.02
N ARG A 63 6.84 5.51 12.81
CA ARG A 63 7.05 6.49 13.87
C ARG A 63 8.01 5.96 14.94
N VAL A 64 7.75 4.75 15.44
CA VAL A 64 8.61 4.07 16.44
C VAL A 64 10.01 3.82 15.90
N ALA A 65 10.13 3.42 14.63
CA ALA A 65 11.42 3.25 13.97
C ALA A 65 12.22 4.56 13.90
N GLY A 66 11.56 5.67 13.55
CA GLY A 66 12.15 7.00 13.55
C GLY A 66 12.66 7.46 14.92
N GLU A 67 11.88 7.22 15.98
CA GLU A 67 12.29 7.53 17.36
C GLU A 67 13.48 6.70 17.81
N ASN A 68 13.51 5.41 17.45
CA ASN A 68 14.64 4.55 17.77
C ASN A 68 15.92 5.02 17.06
N GLU A 69 15.84 5.40 15.78
CA GLU A 69 16.99 5.94 15.05
C GLU A 69 17.49 7.26 15.66
N ARG A 70 16.58 8.16 16.06
CA ARG A 70 16.94 9.38 16.79
C ARG A 70 17.70 9.07 18.08
N ARG A 71 17.21 8.10 18.86
CA ARG A 71 17.87 7.66 20.10
C ARG A 71 19.24 7.06 19.83
N LEU A 72 19.39 6.28 18.76
CA LEU A 72 20.67 5.69 18.36
C LEU A 72 21.68 6.75 17.95
N ALA A 73 21.27 7.76 17.17
CA ALA A 73 22.12 8.89 16.79
C ALA A 73 22.62 9.66 18.03
N ASN A 74 21.74 9.95 18.99
CA ASN A 74 22.12 10.59 20.25
C ASN A 74 23.15 9.76 21.04
N LYS A 75 22.98 8.44 21.10
CA LYS A 75 23.91 7.54 21.83
C LYS A 75 25.30 7.48 21.22
N ARG A 76 25.41 7.61 19.90
CA ARG A 76 26.69 7.61 19.18
C ARG A 76 27.38 8.97 19.21
N GLY A 77 26.66 10.03 19.59
CA GLY A 77 27.16 11.40 19.49
C GLY A 77 27.10 11.96 18.07
N ASP A 78 26.28 11.36 17.18
CA ASP A 78 26.05 11.84 15.81
C ASP A 78 25.11 13.06 15.83
N VAL A 79 25.48 14.11 16.58
CA VAL A 79 24.66 15.29 16.80
C VAL A 79 25.44 16.51 16.36
N VAL A 80 24.92 17.21 15.35
CA VAL A 80 25.49 18.47 14.84
C VAL A 80 24.51 19.57 15.18
N ASP A 81 24.96 20.62 15.87
CA ASP A 81 24.13 21.76 16.29
C ASP A 81 22.86 21.35 17.06
N GLY A 82 22.94 20.29 17.87
CA GLY A 82 21.81 19.77 18.64
C GLY A 82 20.80 18.93 17.83
N ILE A 83 21.06 18.73 16.53
CA ILE A 83 20.20 17.94 15.64
C ILE A 83 20.83 16.55 15.45
N PRO A 84 20.10 15.45 15.71
CA PRO A 84 20.61 14.10 15.49
C PRO A 84 20.68 13.77 14.00
N HIS A 85 21.88 13.43 13.51
CA HIS A 85 22.11 13.00 12.14
C HIS A 85 21.97 11.47 12.04
N ILE A 86 20.97 11.03 11.29
CA ILE A 86 20.64 9.60 11.14
C ILE A 86 21.08 9.16 9.74
N PRO A 87 22.02 8.21 9.61
CA PRO A 87 22.30 7.61 8.32
C PRO A 87 21.14 6.68 7.92
N VAL A 88 20.72 6.80 6.67
CA VAL A 88 19.62 6.05 6.10
C VAL A 88 20.01 5.45 4.76
N ILE A 89 19.40 4.32 4.44
CA ILE A 89 19.43 3.70 3.12
C ILE A 89 18.12 4.11 2.43
N THR A 90 18.23 4.65 1.23
CA THR A 90 17.08 4.99 0.42
C THR A 90 16.96 4.03 -0.74
N ASP A 91 15.74 3.55 -0.98
CA ASP A 91 15.42 2.75 -2.16
C ASP A 91 14.17 3.31 -2.83
N GLY A 92 14.06 3.10 -4.14
CA GLY A 92 12.99 3.62 -4.94
C GLY A 92 12.61 2.64 -6.04
N LEU A 93 11.32 2.28 -6.09
CA LEU A 93 10.79 1.48 -7.17
C LEU A 93 10.11 2.38 -8.20
N TRP A 94 10.59 2.29 -9.43
CA TRP A 94 9.87 2.74 -10.61
C TRP A 94 9.81 1.61 -11.62
N MET A 95 8.64 0.95 -11.69
CA MET A 95 8.48 -0.21 -12.56
C MET A 95 8.58 0.21 -14.02
N LYS A 96 9.54 -0.37 -14.73
CA LYS A 96 9.69 -0.29 -16.18
C LYS A 96 9.36 -1.64 -16.80
N ARG A 97 8.65 -1.64 -17.93
CA ARG A 97 8.39 -2.84 -18.73
C ARG A 97 8.77 -2.57 -20.17
N SER A 98 9.41 -3.53 -20.81
CA SER A 98 9.67 -3.49 -22.25
C SER A 98 8.62 -4.32 -22.96
N TYR A 99 7.92 -3.72 -23.91
CA TYR A 99 7.02 -4.41 -24.84
C TYR A 99 7.60 -4.37 -26.24
N ARG A 100 7.07 -5.20 -27.15
CA ARG A 100 7.43 -5.15 -28.57
C ARG A 100 7.22 -3.76 -29.18
N SER A 101 6.25 -2.99 -28.68
CA SER A 101 5.90 -1.64 -29.13
C SER A 101 6.70 -0.52 -28.45
N GLY A 102 7.69 -0.83 -27.60
CA GLY A 102 8.51 0.15 -26.90
C GLY A 102 8.53 -0.03 -25.37
N SER A 103 9.17 0.91 -24.67
CA SER A 103 9.24 0.92 -23.20
C SER A 103 7.99 1.55 -22.58
N TYR A 104 7.56 0.99 -21.46
CA TYR A 104 6.48 1.48 -20.62
C TYR A 104 7.00 1.77 -19.21
N ASP A 105 6.91 3.04 -18.81
CA ASP A 105 7.18 3.47 -17.45
C ASP A 105 5.86 3.55 -16.66
N SER A 106 5.84 2.96 -15.47
CA SER A 106 4.66 3.02 -14.62
C SER A 106 4.32 4.47 -14.22
N PRO A 107 3.04 4.88 -14.23
CA PRO A 107 2.63 6.19 -13.72
C PRO A 107 2.67 6.28 -12.19
N SER A 108 3.15 5.22 -11.53
CA SER A 108 3.28 5.08 -10.08
C SER A 108 4.73 4.80 -9.71
N LYS A 109 5.20 5.45 -8.65
CA LYS A 109 6.52 5.19 -8.05
C LYS A 109 6.39 5.08 -6.53
N ALA A 110 7.26 4.28 -5.93
CA ALA A 110 7.39 4.15 -4.49
C ALA A 110 8.82 4.52 -4.07
N ALA A 111 8.96 5.11 -2.89
CA ALA A 111 10.24 5.39 -2.24
C ALA A 111 10.18 4.90 -0.80
N ILE A 112 11.27 4.33 -0.32
CA ILE A 112 11.42 3.78 1.02
C ILE A 112 12.67 4.37 1.65
N ILE A 113 12.59 4.72 2.92
CA ILE A 113 13.73 5.10 3.75
C ILE A 113 13.84 4.07 4.86
N THR A 114 15.03 3.47 4.97
CA THR A 114 15.36 2.46 5.97
C THR A 114 16.50 2.98 6.83
N GLY A 115 16.35 2.89 8.15
CA GLY A 115 17.42 3.26 9.08
C GLY A 115 18.62 2.33 8.93
N TYR A 116 19.83 2.90 8.79
CA TYR A 116 21.04 2.11 8.52
C TYR A 116 21.37 1.15 9.68
N TYR A 117 21.09 1.55 10.92
CA TYR A 117 21.45 0.76 12.10
C TYR A 117 20.32 -0.11 12.62
N SER A 118 19.09 0.42 12.67
CA SER A 118 17.94 -0.39 13.08
C SER A 118 17.51 -1.37 12.00
N GLN A 119 17.88 -1.13 10.74
CA GLN A 119 17.40 -1.87 9.57
C GLN A 119 15.86 -1.87 9.47
N LYS A 120 15.20 -0.90 10.12
CA LYS A 120 13.76 -0.72 10.11
C LYS A 120 13.36 0.35 9.10
N VAL A 121 12.22 0.13 8.46
CA VAL A 121 11.61 1.13 7.57
C VAL A 121 11.05 2.28 8.40
N SER A 122 11.54 3.49 8.14
CA SER A 122 11.09 4.72 8.80
C SER A 122 10.16 5.55 7.92
N PHE A 123 10.14 5.28 6.61
CA PHE A 123 9.24 5.97 5.69
C PHE A 123 8.92 5.12 4.45
N VAL A 124 7.66 5.15 4.02
CA VAL A 124 7.19 4.65 2.73
C VAL A 124 6.33 5.71 2.07
N GLY A 125 6.75 6.15 0.88
CA GLY A 125 6.02 7.13 0.09
C GLY A 125 5.63 6.58 -1.27
N VAL A 126 4.33 6.64 -1.61
CA VAL A 126 3.83 6.28 -2.95
C VAL A 126 3.34 7.54 -3.67
N LYS A 127 3.84 7.75 -4.89
CA LYS A 127 3.44 8.86 -5.77
C LYS A 127 2.82 8.31 -7.05
N ASN A 128 1.56 8.65 -7.30
CA ASN A 128 0.85 8.33 -8.54
C ASN A 128 0.57 9.60 -9.35
N LYS A 129 0.84 9.55 -10.64
CA LYS A 129 0.47 10.59 -11.62
C LYS A 129 -0.92 10.38 -12.22
N TYR A 130 -1.50 9.19 -12.03
CA TYR A 130 -2.73 8.78 -12.69
C TYR A 130 -3.77 8.30 -11.66
N CYS A 131 -5.01 8.74 -11.84
CA CYS A 131 -6.18 8.18 -11.18
C CYS A 131 -7.22 7.86 -12.26
N VAL A 132 -7.69 6.62 -12.30
CA VAL A 132 -8.64 6.16 -13.32
C VAL A 132 -10.01 6.84 -13.20
N ILE A 133 -10.44 7.14 -11.97
CA ILE A 133 -11.73 7.81 -11.72
C ILE A 133 -11.67 9.24 -12.26
N CYS A 134 -10.61 9.98 -11.92
CA CYS A 134 -10.39 11.33 -12.45
C CYS A 134 -10.22 11.34 -13.97
N ALA A 135 -9.43 10.43 -14.53
CA ALA A 135 -9.18 10.37 -15.96
C ALA A 135 -10.45 10.06 -16.77
N ARG A 136 -11.31 9.17 -16.28
CA ARG A 136 -12.60 8.86 -16.92
C ARG A 136 -13.56 10.03 -16.85
N ALA A 137 -13.66 10.70 -15.71
CA ALA A 137 -14.51 11.87 -15.54
C ALA A 137 -14.09 13.01 -16.49
N ALA A 138 -12.79 13.29 -16.57
CA ALA A 138 -12.23 14.29 -17.48
C ALA A 138 -12.51 13.94 -18.95
N LYS A 139 -12.37 12.68 -19.36
CA LYS A 139 -12.68 12.24 -20.74
C LYS A 139 -14.15 12.47 -21.12
N LEU A 140 -15.05 12.38 -20.16
CA LEU A 140 -16.50 12.58 -20.35
C LEU A 140 -16.93 14.03 -20.10
N SER A 141 -16.00 14.95 -19.80
CA SER A 141 -16.29 16.32 -19.37
C SER A 141 -17.25 16.38 -18.17
N LEU A 142 -17.15 15.41 -17.27
CA LEU A 142 -17.95 15.30 -16.05
C LEU A 142 -17.08 15.52 -14.81
N LYS A 143 -17.71 15.96 -13.71
CA LYS A 143 -17.06 15.98 -12.40
C LYS A 143 -16.84 14.56 -11.91
N SER A 144 -15.66 14.26 -11.36
CA SER A 144 -15.40 12.94 -10.78
C SER A 144 -16.30 12.71 -9.58
N LYS A 145 -16.80 11.48 -9.45
CA LYS A 145 -17.44 11.02 -8.21
C LYS A 145 -16.47 11.17 -7.03
N GLU A 146 -17.02 11.38 -5.84
CA GLU A 146 -16.24 11.40 -4.62
C GLU A 146 -15.48 10.08 -4.45
N HIS A 147 -14.18 10.18 -4.19
CA HIS A 147 -13.29 9.04 -3.98
C HIS A 147 -12.00 9.49 -3.31
N LYS A 148 -11.30 8.55 -2.67
CA LYS A 148 -9.93 8.75 -2.19
C LYS A 148 -8.99 8.85 -3.40
N CYS A 149 -8.65 10.07 -3.79
CA CYS A 149 -7.78 10.31 -4.94
C CYS A 149 -6.30 10.17 -4.52
N PHE A 150 -5.61 9.19 -5.10
CA PHE A 150 -4.17 8.99 -4.88
C PHE A 150 -3.29 9.67 -5.93
N LYS A 151 -3.89 10.43 -6.86
CA LYS A 151 -3.15 11.24 -7.83
C LYS A 151 -2.56 12.45 -7.11
N ASN A 152 -1.28 12.70 -7.35
CA ASN A 152 -0.56 13.87 -6.83
C ASN A 152 -0.75 15.08 -7.73
#